data_AF-A0A376UF00-F1
#
_entry.id   AF-A0A376UF00-F1
#
_cell.length_a   1.000
_cell.length_b   1.000
_cell.length_c   1.000
_cell.angle_alpha   90.00
_cell.angle_beta   90.00
_cell.angle_gamma   90.00
#
_symmetry.space_group_name_H-M   'P 1'
#
loop_
_entity.id
_entity.type
_entity.pdbx_description
1 polymer ?
#
loop_
_entity_poly.entity_id
_entity_poly.type
_entity_poly.pdbx_seq_one_letter_code
_entity_poly.pdbx_strand_id
1 'polypeptide(L)' 'MKKGTPLPHSDELDAGNVLAVENLNIAFMQDQQKIAAVRNLSFSLQRGETLAIVGESRLR' A
#
# COMPACT_ATOMS: atom_id res chain seq x y z
N MET A 1 24.17 -22.49 4.16
CA MET A 1 22.78 -22.09 3.82
C MET A 1 22.42 -20.92 4.74
N LYS A 2 22.56 -19.67 4.29
CA LYS A 2 22.29 -18.49 5.15
C LYS A 2 20.80 -18.17 5.08
N LYS A 3 20.03 -18.56 6.09
CA LYS A 3 18.69 -17.99 6.31
C LYS A 3 18.92 -16.52 6.68
N GLY A 4 18.60 -15.62 5.76
CA GLY A 4 18.65 -14.19 6.00
C GLY A 4 17.72 -13.82 7.15
N THR A 5 18.14 -12.86 7.97
CA THR A 5 17.38 -12.32 9.09
C THR A 5 15.96 -11.98 8.64
N PRO A 6 14.90 -12.42 9.34
CA PRO A 6 13.54 -12.07 8.96
C PRO A 6 13.40 -10.56 8.98
N LEU A 7 12.86 -9.99 7.90
CA LEU A 7 12.54 -8.58 7.88
C LEU A 7 11.38 -8.36 8.88
N PRO A 8 11.35 -7.25 9.62
CA PRO A 8 10.44 -7.05 10.76
C PRO A 8 8.92 -7.01 10.44
N HIS A 9 8.49 -7.45 9.25
CA HIS A 9 7.08 -7.55 8.84
C HIS A 9 6.77 -8.81 8.00
N SER A 10 7.71 -9.75 7.85
CA SER A 10 7.48 -10.95 7.00
C SER A 10 6.61 -12.03 7.66
N ASP A 11 6.36 -11.94 8.97
CA ASP A 11 5.62 -12.95 9.73
C ASP A 11 4.11 -12.66 9.81
N GLU A 12 3.64 -11.48 9.37
CA GLU A 12 2.21 -11.08 9.39
C GLU A 12 1.49 -11.26 8.04
N LEU A 13 2.22 -11.64 6.99
CA LEU A 13 1.64 -11.92 5.68
C LEU A 13 1.34 -13.42 5.60
N ASP A 14 0.10 -13.79 5.25
CA ASP A 14 -0.21 -15.17 4.86
C ASP A 14 0.86 -15.66 3.86
N ALA A 15 1.27 -16.93 3.89
CA ALA A 15 2.42 -17.44 3.12
C ALA A 15 2.37 -17.15 1.60
N GLY A 16 1.19 -16.81 1.07
CA GLY A 16 0.96 -16.37 -0.31
C GLY A 16 0.97 -14.85 -0.55
N ASN A 17 0.77 -14.01 0.47
CA ASN A 17 0.72 -12.56 0.33
C ASN A 17 2.15 -11.99 0.21
N VAL A 18 2.36 -11.22 -0.86
CA VAL A 18 3.63 -10.52 -1.12
C VAL A 18 3.55 -9.03 -0.74
N LEU A 19 2.34 -8.50 -0.56
CA LEU A 19 2.08 -7.15 -0.09
C LEU A 19 0.81 -7.16 0.76
N ALA A 20 0.83 -6.48 1.90
CA ALA A 20 -0.37 -6.03 2.58
C ALA A 20 -0.23 -4.55 2.91
N VAL A 21 -1.29 -3.81 2.64
CA VAL A 21 -1.46 -2.41 2.98
C VAL A 21 -2.68 -2.33 3.86
N GLU A 22 -2.54 -1.70 5.02
CA GLU A 22 -3.64 -1.51 5.96
C GLU A 22 -3.79 -0.04 6.33
N ASN A 23 -5.02 0.44 6.31
CA ASN A 23 -5.42 1.76 6.80
C ASN A 23 -4.58 2.90 6.20
N LEU A 24 -4.21 2.80 4.91
CA LEU A 24 -3.40 3.80 4.24
C LEU A 24 -4.20 5.10 4.06
N ASN A 25 -3.64 6.17 4.60
CA ASN A 25 -4.18 7.52 4.49
C ASN A 25 -3.08 8.46 3.98
N ILE A 26 -3.30 9.08 2.83
CA ILE A 26 -2.36 10.04 2.21
C ILE A 26 -3.08 11.36 2.05
N ALA A 27 -2.45 12.44 2.50
CA ALA A 27 -2.96 13.80 2.32
C ALA A 27 -1.83 14.77 2.01
N PHE A 28 -2.14 15.74 1.16
CA PHE A 28 -1.27 16.84 0.78
C PHE A 28 -1.78 18.15 1.36
N MET A 29 -0.89 19.11 1.57
CA MET A 29 -1.26 20.49 1.89
C MET A 29 -1.22 21.33 0.61
N GLN A 30 -2.32 22.02 0.30
CA GLN A 30 -2.44 22.93 -0.83
C GLN A 30 -3.28 24.13 -0.40
N ASP A 31 -2.80 25.35 -0.64
CA ASP A 31 -3.51 26.60 -0.27
C ASP A 31 -4.00 26.64 1.19
N GLN A 32 -3.17 26.16 2.12
CA GLN A 32 -3.48 25.99 3.55
C GLN A 32 -4.64 25.02 3.85
N GLN A 33 -5.12 24.27 2.86
CA GLN A 33 -6.11 23.21 3.03
C GLN A 33 -5.46 21.83 2.91
N LYS A 34 -5.95 20.90 3.74
CA LYS A 34 -5.53 19.50 3.69
C LYS A 34 -6.40 18.75 2.69
N ILE A 35 -5.79 18.28 1.61
CA ILE A 35 -6.46 17.50 0.56
C ILE A 35 -6.08 16.03 0.73
N ALA A 36 -7.07 15.19 1.05
CA ALA A 36 -6.85 13.75 1.14
C ALA A 36 -6.83 13.12 -0.26
N ALA A 37 -5.72 12.47 -0.60
CA ALA A 37 -5.50 11.75 -1.85
C ALA A 37 -5.81 10.26 -1.72
N VAL A 38 -5.55 9.66 -0.56
CA VAL A 38 -5.95 8.28 -0.24
C VAL A 38 -6.63 8.29 1.12
N ARG A 39 -7.77 7.63 1.22
CA ARG A 39 -8.59 7.57 2.44
C ARG A 39 -8.82 6.11 2.81
N ASN A 40 -8.28 5.69 3.95
CA ASN A 40 -8.48 4.38 4.55
C ASN A 40 -8.40 3.21 3.56
N LEU A 41 -7.33 3.16 2.76
CA LEU A 41 -7.13 2.09 1.78
C LEU A 41 -6.45 0.89 2.45
N SER A 42 -7.10 -0.27 2.37
CA SER A 42 -6.53 -1.55 2.78
C SER A 42 -6.66 -2.57 1.66
N PHE A 43 -5.56 -3.24 1.30
CA PHE A 43 -5.55 -4.32 0.31
C PHE A 43 -4.35 -5.23 0.52
N SER A 44 -4.44 -6.46 0.03
CA SER A 44 -3.31 -7.38 -0.08
C SER A 44 -3.09 -7.79 -1.53
N LEU A 45 -1.89 -8.26 -1.84
CA LEU A 45 -1.54 -8.82 -3.14
C LEU A 45 -0.88 -10.17 -2.92
N GLN A 46 -1.39 -11.20 -3.60
CA GLN A 46 -0.81 -12.54 -3.55
C GLN A 46 0.28 -12.71 -4.61
N ARG A 47 1.15 -13.69 -4.38
CA ARG A 47 2.19 -14.08 -5.34
C ARG A 47 1.54 -14.52 -6.66
N GLY A 48 1.90 -13.85 -7.75
CA GLY A 48 1.40 -14.14 -9.10
C GLY A 48 0.16 -13.35 -9.49
N GLU A 49 -0.41 -12.57 -8.58
CA GLU A 49 -1.46 -11.61 -8.91
C GLU A 49 -0.88 -10.34 -9.53
N THR A 50 -1.65 -9.73 -10.43
CA THR A 50 -1.33 -8.42 -11.01
C THR A 50 -2.37 -7.42 -10.54
N LEU A 51 -1.91 -6.39 -9.82
CA LEU A 51 -2.73 -5.25 -9.42
C LEU A 51 -2.53 -4.10 -10.41
N ALA A 52 -3.63 -3.59 -10.97
CA ALA A 52 -3.64 -2.37 -11.75
C ALA A 52 -4.28 -1.24 -10.94
N ILE A 53 -3.59 -0.10 -10.85
CA ILE A 53 -4.13 1.13 -10.26
C ILE A 53 -4.55 2.03 -11.42
N VAL A 54 -5.83 2.39 -11.45
CA VAL A 54 -6.40 3.28 -12.46
C VAL A 54 -7.00 4.49 -11.76
N GLY A 55 -6.80 5.68 -12.31
CA GLY A 55 -7.39 6.90 -11.78
C GLY A 55 -7.51 7.96 -12.86
N GLU A 56 -8.50 8.84 -12.70
CA GLU A 56 -8.59 10.05 -13.50
C GLU A 56 -7.47 11.01 -13.09
N SER A 57 -6.80 11.61 -14.08
CA SER A 57 -5.87 12.70 -13.79
C SER A 57 -6.69 13.90 -13.32
N ARG A 58 -6.59 14.20 -12.03
CA ARG A 58 -7.08 15.45 -11.47
C ARG A 58 -5.99 16.51 -11.71
N LEU A 59 -5.90 17.00 -12.95
CA LEU A 59 -5.06 18.14 -13.30
C LEU A 59 -5.80 19.41 -12.91
N ARG A 60 -5.47 19.98 -11.74
CA ARG A 60 -5.74 21.39 -11.45
C ARG A 60 -4.76 21.95 -10.45
#